data_AF-A0A661WBR7-F1
#
_entry.id   AF-A0A661WBR7-F1
#
_cell.length_a   1.000
_cell.length_b   1.000
_cell.length_c   1.000
_cell.angle_alpha   90.00
_cell.angle_beta   90.00
_cell.angle_gamma   90.00
#
_symmetry.space_group_name_H-M   'P 1'
#
loop_
_entity.id
_entity.type
_entity.pdbx_description
1 polymer ?
#
loop_
_entity_poly.entity_id
_entity_poly.type
_entity_poly.pdbx_seq_one_letter_code
_entity_poly.pdbx_strand_id
1 'polypeptide(L)'
;MGIPDTVIPRSAVNELLRIGDEPLGVARTDSTISFILDNDSWVHTSLIDAKWPDIEPFFSHMEDLPPIPDNLLEAVQAVAPFCPDAKLPRIYFGKNGVSTHDGEMNSEYSIDALPEGCFHAEVLLKVLPSVEYIDLARYPKHCPFTGCGGLLGGVLVGLVT
;
A
#
# COMPACT_ATOMS: atom_id res chain seq x y z
N MET A 1 4.70 -26.24 12.34
CA MET A 1 5.99 -25.54 12.46
C MET A 1 5.93 -24.38 11.48
N GLY A 2 5.80 -23.14 11.97
CA GLY A 2 5.68 -21.96 11.10
C GLY A 2 7.01 -21.65 10.43
N ILE A 3 6.97 -20.99 9.27
CA ILE A 3 8.15 -20.42 8.63
C ILE A 3 8.59 -19.23 9.50
N PRO A 4 9.86 -19.14 9.92
CA PRO A 4 10.34 -18.03 10.75
C PRO A 4 10.38 -16.72 9.96
N ASP A 5 10.13 -15.62 10.65
CA ASP A 5 10.26 -14.27 10.10
C ASP A 5 11.65 -14.07 9.47
N THR A 6 11.67 -13.50 8.27
CA THR A 6 12.87 -13.40 7.46
C THR A 6 12.88 -12.06 6.74
N VAL A 7 13.90 -11.24 7.03
CA VAL A 7 14.06 -9.93 6.39
C VAL A 7 14.92 -10.07 5.14
N ILE A 8 14.25 -10.11 3.98
CA ILE A 8 14.88 -10.25 2.67
C ILE A 8 15.32 -8.87 2.16
N PRO A 9 16.57 -8.69 1.68
CA PRO A 9 17.00 -7.43 1.11
C PRO A 9 16.15 -7.00 -0.08
N ARG A 10 15.85 -5.71 -0.16
CA ARG A 10 15.12 -5.12 -1.30
C ARG A 10 15.75 -5.46 -2.65
N SER A 11 17.09 -5.52 -2.73
CA SER A 11 17.81 -5.88 -3.95
C SER A 11 17.46 -7.28 -4.45
N ALA A 12 17.29 -8.25 -3.54
CA ALA A 12 16.89 -9.61 -3.89
C ALA A 12 15.43 -9.68 -4.35
N VAL A 13 14.53 -8.97 -3.67
CA VAL A 13 13.12 -8.86 -4.09
C VAL A 13 13.02 -8.24 -5.50
N ASN A 14 13.75 -7.15 -5.74
CA ASN A 14 13.78 -6.52 -7.07
C ASN A 14 14.29 -7.48 -8.15
N GLU A 15 15.29 -8.30 -7.84
CA GLU A 15 15.86 -9.24 -8.80
C GLU A 15 14.88 -10.38 -9.12
N LEU A 16 14.17 -10.91 -8.12
CA LEU A 16 13.10 -11.89 -8.33
C LEU A 16 11.99 -11.32 -9.22
N LEU A 17 11.55 -10.09 -8.96
CA LEU A 17 10.56 -9.39 -9.77
C LEU A 17 11.05 -9.13 -11.20
N ARG A 18 12.35 -8.86 -11.38
CA ARG A 18 12.98 -8.63 -12.69
C ARG A 18 13.04 -9.92 -13.52
N ILE A 19 13.30 -11.06 -12.88
CA ILE A 19 13.31 -12.37 -13.53
C ILE A 19 11.88 -12.74 -13.95
N GLY A 20 10.92 -12.56 -13.05
CA GLY A 20 9.50 -12.79 -13.34
C GLY A 20 9.06 -14.26 -13.31
N ASP A 21 9.98 -15.18 -13.00
CA ASP A 21 9.69 -16.60 -12.84
C ASP A 21 9.23 -16.89 -11.41
N GLU A 22 8.20 -17.71 -11.27
CA GLU A 22 7.69 -18.13 -9.96
C GLU A 22 8.66 -19.12 -9.29
N PRO A 23 9.13 -18.85 -8.06
CA PRO A 23 10.00 -19.80 -7.36
C PRO A 23 9.29 -21.14 -7.09
N LEU A 24 9.93 -22.24 -7.48
CA LEU A 24 9.46 -23.60 -7.20
C LEU A 24 9.70 -24.02 -5.75
N GLY A 25 10.64 -23.35 -5.07
CA GLY A 25 10.99 -23.67 -3.69
C GLY A 25 11.95 -22.67 -3.08
N VAL A 26 12.13 -22.79 -1.77
CA VAL A 26 13.01 -21.94 -0.97
C VAL A 26 13.87 -22.80 -0.07
N ALA A 27 15.17 -22.53 -0.05
CA ALA A 27 16.11 -23.10 0.93
C ALA A 27 16.68 -21.97 1.80
N ARG A 28 16.53 -22.08 3.12
CA ARG A 28 16.88 -21.04 4.09
C ARG A 28 17.87 -21.55 5.12
N THR A 29 18.81 -20.69 5.51
CA THR A 29 19.62 -20.80 6.73
C THR A 29 19.30 -19.60 7.64
N ASP A 30 20.00 -19.48 8.78
CA ASP A 30 19.81 -18.32 9.66
C ASP A 30 20.29 -17.00 9.03
N SER A 31 21.17 -17.05 8.04
CA SER A 31 21.79 -15.86 7.42
C SER A 31 21.62 -15.77 5.91
N THR A 32 21.01 -16.76 5.26
CA THR A 32 20.86 -16.79 3.79
C THR A 32 19.53 -17.40 3.36
N ILE A 33 19.08 -17.05 2.16
CA ILE A 33 17.94 -17.65 1.48
C ILE A 33 18.24 -17.85 0.00
N SER A 34 17.82 -18.99 -0.55
CA SER A 34 17.90 -19.33 -1.97
C SER A 34 16.50 -19.62 -2.50
N PHE A 35 16.13 -18.96 -3.59
CA PHE A 35 14.89 -19.19 -4.33
C PHE A 35 15.21 -20.05 -5.55
N ILE A 36 14.62 -21.24 -5.64
CA ILE A 36 14.84 -22.21 -6.72
C ILE A 36 13.87 -21.91 -7.85
N LEU A 37 14.37 -21.75 -9.07
CA LEU A 37 13.59 -21.45 -10.27
C LEU A 37 13.41 -22.72 -11.13
N ASP A 38 12.55 -22.65 -12.14
CA ASP A 38 12.17 -23.79 -12.99
C ASP A 38 13.25 -24.24 -13.99
N ASN A 39 14.22 -23.40 -14.27
CA ASN A 39 15.28 -23.57 -15.26
C ASN A 39 16.62 -24.03 -14.66
N ASP A 40 16.58 -24.78 -13.57
CA ASP A 40 17.75 -25.22 -12.79
C ASP A 40 18.64 -24.05 -12.27
N SER A 41 18.10 -22.82 -12.24
CA SER A 41 18.78 -21.66 -11.65
C SER A 41 18.22 -21.31 -10.27
N TRP A 42 18.94 -20.46 -9.54
CA TRP A 42 18.48 -19.97 -8.25
C TRP A 42 18.94 -18.54 -7.99
N VAL A 43 18.14 -17.78 -7.24
CA VAL A 43 18.53 -16.49 -6.68
C VAL A 43 18.96 -16.69 -5.23
N HIS A 44 20.22 -16.41 -4.93
CA HIS A 44 20.79 -16.51 -3.58
C HIS A 44 21.04 -15.12 -2.99
N THR A 45 20.69 -14.92 -1.71
CA THR A 45 20.96 -13.67 -1.00
C THR A 45 21.21 -13.88 0.49
N SER A 46 21.97 -12.97 1.10
CA SER A 46 22.11 -12.88 2.55
C SER A 46 20.87 -12.23 3.16
N LEU A 47 20.49 -12.69 4.35
CA LEU A 47 19.40 -12.11 5.12
C LEU A 47 19.88 -10.90 5.90
N ILE A 48 18.96 -9.95 6.14
CA ILE A 48 19.22 -8.84 7.05
C ILE A 48 18.98 -9.36 8.47
N ASP A 49 19.99 -9.26 9.33
CA ASP A 49 19.88 -9.56 10.76
C ASP A 49 19.12 -8.43 11.47
N ALA A 50 17.81 -8.42 11.29
CA ALA A 50 16.91 -7.46 11.88
C ALA A 50 15.63 -8.17 12.34
N LYS A 51 15.12 -7.74 13.50
CA LYS A 51 13.83 -8.18 13.98
C LYS A 51 12.72 -7.48 13.19
N TRP A 52 11.76 -8.25 12.69
CA TRP A 52 10.56 -7.69 12.10
C TRP A 52 9.76 -6.90 13.17
N PRO A 53 9.28 -5.69 12.86
CA PRO A 53 8.47 -4.94 13.81
C PRO A 53 7.16 -5.66 14.13
N ASP A 54 6.61 -5.40 15.32
CA ASP A 54 5.27 -5.88 15.67
C ASP A 54 4.23 -5.05 14.90
N ILE A 55 3.78 -5.60 13.77
CA ILE A 55 2.80 -4.96 12.88
C ILE A 55 1.38 -5.47 13.08
N GLU A 56 1.19 -6.56 13.81
CA GLU A 56 -0.12 -7.19 14.04
C GLU A 56 -1.18 -6.21 14.54
N PRO A 57 -0.88 -5.23 15.41
CA PRO A 57 -1.88 -4.25 15.86
C PRO A 57 -2.50 -3.43 14.72
N PHE A 58 -1.77 -3.19 13.61
CA PHE A 58 -2.30 -2.46 12.46
C PHE A 58 -3.37 -3.24 11.69
N PHE A 59 -3.41 -4.57 11.83
CA PHE A 59 -4.32 -5.44 11.09
C PHE A 59 -5.53 -5.91 11.90
N SER A 60 -5.69 -5.41 13.13
CA SER A 60 -6.75 -5.80 14.07
C SER A 60 -8.19 -5.44 13.65
N HIS A 61 -8.38 -4.79 12.49
CA HIS A 61 -9.66 -4.27 12.03
C HIS A 61 -9.88 -4.45 10.52
N MET A 62 -9.55 -5.63 9.99
CA MET A 62 -9.70 -5.95 8.55
C MET A 62 -11.06 -6.60 8.21
N GLU A 63 -11.94 -6.77 9.18
CA GLU A 63 -13.26 -7.40 9.02
C GLU A 63 -14.32 -6.37 8.60
N ASP A 64 -15.28 -6.81 7.78
CA ASP A 64 -16.47 -6.05 7.36
C ASP A 64 -16.19 -4.62 6.84
N LEU A 65 -15.08 -4.46 6.11
CA LEU A 65 -14.72 -3.17 5.49
C LEU A 65 -15.74 -2.76 4.41
N PRO A 66 -16.11 -1.47 4.32
CA PRO A 66 -16.99 -1.00 3.26
C PRO A 66 -16.29 -1.04 1.89
N PRO A 67 -17.04 -1.17 0.79
CA PRO A 67 -16.44 -1.14 -0.55
C PRO A 67 -15.71 0.19 -0.79
N ILE A 68 -14.67 0.15 -1.60
CA ILE A 68 -13.98 1.36 -2.05
C ILE A 68 -14.99 2.33 -2.69
N PRO A 69 -14.94 3.64 -2.37
CA PRO A 69 -15.81 4.62 -3.01
C PRO A 69 -15.64 4.63 -4.54
N ASP A 70 -16.77 4.71 -5.24
CA ASP A 70 -16.78 4.75 -6.71
C ASP A 70 -15.95 5.94 -7.23
N ASN A 71 -15.22 5.70 -8.32
CA ASN A 71 -14.38 6.70 -9.00
C ASN A 71 -13.25 7.31 -8.13
N LEU A 72 -12.96 6.78 -6.94
CA LEU A 72 -11.91 7.33 -6.06
C LEU A 72 -10.53 7.32 -6.73
N LEU A 73 -10.15 6.23 -7.41
CA LEU A 73 -8.87 6.14 -8.12
C LEU A 73 -8.77 7.19 -9.24
N GLU A 74 -9.82 7.34 -10.04
CA GLU A 74 -9.87 8.34 -11.12
C GLU A 74 -9.76 9.76 -10.57
N ALA A 75 -10.49 10.07 -9.50
CA ALA A 75 -10.43 11.36 -8.84
C ALA A 75 -9.02 11.68 -8.32
N VAL A 76 -8.36 10.71 -7.67
CA VAL A 76 -6.97 10.85 -7.21
C VAL A 76 -6.01 11.05 -8.39
N GLN A 77 -6.18 10.31 -9.49
CA GLN A 77 -5.37 10.45 -10.71
C GLN A 77 -5.54 11.83 -11.36
N ALA A 78 -6.76 12.37 -11.37
CA ALA A 78 -7.05 13.68 -11.92
C ALA A 78 -6.46 14.81 -11.06
N VAL A 79 -6.51 14.69 -9.73
CA VAL A 79 -6.10 15.74 -8.79
C VAL A 79 -4.59 15.73 -8.52
N ALA A 80 -3.95 14.56 -8.47
CA ALA A 80 -2.55 14.42 -8.08
C ALA A 80 -1.56 15.31 -8.86
N PRO A 81 -1.66 15.48 -10.19
CA PRO A 81 -0.76 16.35 -10.96
C PRO A 81 -0.78 17.83 -10.56
N PHE A 82 -1.86 18.27 -9.90
CA PHE A 82 -2.06 19.65 -9.48
C PHE A 82 -1.60 19.92 -8.04
N CYS A 83 -1.04 18.92 -7.35
CA CYS A 83 -0.51 19.10 -6.00
C CYS A 83 0.64 20.14 -6.02
N PRO A 84 0.58 21.19 -5.18
CA PRO A 84 1.54 22.29 -5.23
C PRO A 84 2.95 21.88 -4.78
N ASP A 85 3.03 20.92 -3.85
CA ASP A 85 4.30 20.36 -3.36
C ASP A 85 4.56 19.01 -4.04
N ALA A 86 5.43 19.00 -5.04
CA ALA A 86 5.82 17.78 -5.74
C ALA A 86 6.62 16.79 -4.86
N LYS A 87 7.23 17.23 -3.74
CA LYS A 87 7.98 16.34 -2.83
C LYS A 87 7.08 15.66 -1.81
N LEU A 88 5.95 16.28 -1.50
CA LEU A 88 4.94 15.74 -0.60
C LEU A 88 3.55 16.07 -1.16
N PRO A 89 3.15 15.42 -2.27
CA PRO A 89 1.88 15.71 -2.92
C PRO A 89 0.73 15.26 -2.00
N ARG A 90 -0.01 16.24 -1.47
CA ARG A 90 -1.11 16.02 -0.52
C ARG A 90 -2.44 16.04 -1.26
N ILE A 91 -3.27 15.05 -0.97
CA ILE A 91 -4.66 15.00 -1.41
C ILE A 91 -5.56 15.01 -0.18
N TYR A 92 -6.63 15.79 -0.27
CA TYR A 92 -7.64 15.94 0.76
C TYR A 92 -8.94 15.28 0.30
N PHE A 93 -9.57 14.56 1.22
CA PHE A 93 -10.89 13.99 1.05
C PHE A 93 -11.91 14.80 1.87
N GLY A 94 -13.12 14.94 1.36
CA GLY A 94 -14.20 15.60 2.07
C GLY A 94 -15.54 15.53 1.36
N LYS A 95 -16.44 16.44 1.75
CA LYS A 95 -17.85 16.45 1.32
C LYS A 95 -18.04 16.56 -0.18
N ASN A 96 -17.12 17.20 -0.88
CA ASN A 96 -17.19 17.41 -2.32
C ASN A 96 -16.30 16.44 -3.11
N GLY A 97 -15.72 15.42 -2.48
CA GLY A 97 -14.83 14.46 -3.13
C GLY A 97 -13.35 14.70 -2.81
N VAL A 98 -12.52 14.80 -3.85
CA VAL A 98 -11.05 14.80 -3.75
C VAL A 98 -10.47 16.14 -4.18
N SER A 99 -9.56 16.72 -3.40
CA SER A 99 -8.93 18.02 -3.71
C SER A 99 -7.44 18.12 -3.36
N THR A 100 -6.79 19.16 -3.87
CA THR A 100 -5.36 19.49 -3.62
C THR A 100 -5.12 20.33 -2.36
N HIS A 101 -6.17 20.93 -1.78
CA HIS A 101 -6.08 21.87 -0.67
C HIS A 101 -7.45 22.02 0.04
N ASP A 102 -7.40 22.27 1.34
CA ASP A 102 -8.53 22.71 2.17
C ASP A 102 -8.73 24.24 2.07
N GLY A 103 -9.49 24.72 1.07
CA GLY A 103 -9.84 26.14 0.90
C GLY A 103 -10.23 26.54 -0.55
N GLU A 104 -10.37 27.84 -0.81
CA GLU A 104 -11.11 28.38 -1.98
C GLU A 104 -10.41 28.24 -3.34
N MET A 105 -9.09 28.08 -3.39
CA MET A 105 -8.34 27.82 -4.63
C MET A 105 -7.74 26.42 -4.61
N ASN A 106 -8.52 25.44 -5.03
CA ASN A 106 -8.06 24.06 -5.19
C ASN A 106 -8.46 23.50 -6.57
N SER A 107 -7.71 22.51 -7.02
CA SER A 107 -8.23 21.55 -8.01
C SER A 107 -9.04 20.52 -7.25
N GLU A 108 -10.32 20.37 -7.63
CA GLU A 108 -11.28 19.45 -7.03
C GLU A 108 -11.84 18.52 -8.11
N TYR A 109 -12.01 17.25 -7.77
CA TYR A 109 -12.74 16.27 -8.58
C TYR A 109 -13.92 15.75 -7.76
N SER A 110 -15.13 16.07 -8.22
CA SER A 110 -16.34 15.78 -7.47
C SER A 110 -16.76 14.31 -7.63
N ILE A 111 -16.82 13.61 -6.50
CA ILE A 111 -17.42 12.28 -6.34
C ILE A 111 -18.32 12.30 -5.10
N ASP A 112 -18.91 11.16 -4.75
CA ASP A 112 -19.69 11.02 -3.52
C ASP A 112 -18.91 11.47 -2.29
N ALA A 113 -19.64 11.99 -1.30
CA ALA A 113 -19.04 12.55 -0.10
C ALA A 113 -18.11 11.53 0.60
N LEU A 114 -16.87 11.93 0.80
CA LEU A 114 -15.87 11.13 1.49
C LEU A 114 -15.73 11.57 2.95
N PRO A 115 -15.33 10.67 3.86
CA PRO A 115 -14.81 11.07 5.16
C PRO A 115 -13.63 12.03 5.01
N GLU A 116 -13.52 12.98 5.95
CA GLU A 116 -12.39 13.91 5.97
C GLU A 116 -11.07 13.16 6.12
N GLY A 117 -10.07 13.52 5.31
CA GLY A 117 -8.75 12.91 5.39
C GLY A 117 -7.70 13.63 4.55
N CYS A 118 -6.43 13.47 4.92
CA CYS A 118 -5.29 13.96 4.16
C CYS A 118 -4.31 12.82 3.93
N PHE A 119 -3.92 12.59 2.67
CA PHE A 119 -3.10 11.45 2.30
C PHE A 119 -2.01 11.84 1.29
N HIS A 120 -0.96 11.03 1.25
CA HIS A 120 0.09 11.16 0.24
C HIS A 120 -0.42 10.62 -1.11
N ALA A 121 -0.49 11.48 -2.13
CA ALA A 121 -1.06 11.15 -3.43
C ALA A 121 -0.38 9.93 -4.08
N GLU A 122 0.96 9.87 -4.09
CA GLU A 122 1.66 8.71 -4.66
C GLU A 122 1.36 7.37 -3.96
N VAL A 123 1.09 7.39 -2.65
CA VAL A 123 0.74 6.16 -1.92
C VAL A 123 -0.64 5.70 -2.35
N LEU A 124 -1.61 6.63 -2.43
CA LEU A 124 -2.95 6.34 -2.96
C LEU A 124 -2.87 5.77 -4.37
N LEU A 125 -2.14 6.43 -5.28
CA LEU A 125 -2.00 5.99 -6.68
C LEU A 125 -1.38 4.59 -6.83
N LYS A 126 -0.49 4.19 -5.91
CA LYS A 126 0.12 2.85 -5.91
C LYS A 126 -0.81 1.77 -5.35
N VAL A 127 -1.62 2.12 -4.37
CA VAL A 127 -2.40 1.14 -3.58
C VAL A 127 -3.81 0.96 -4.15
N LEU A 128 -4.52 2.05 -4.46
CA LEU A 128 -5.92 2.04 -4.90
C LEU A 128 -6.22 1.11 -6.10
N PRO A 129 -5.33 0.88 -7.08
CA PRO A 129 -5.59 -0.07 -8.16
C PRO A 129 -5.83 -1.52 -7.72
N SER A 130 -5.41 -1.87 -6.50
CA SER A 130 -5.53 -3.23 -5.94
C SER A 130 -6.49 -3.30 -4.74
N VAL A 131 -7.15 -2.20 -4.39
CA VAL A 131 -8.07 -2.13 -3.24
C VAL A 131 -9.51 -2.41 -3.69
N GLU A 132 -10.20 -3.25 -2.94
CA GLU A 132 -11.63 -3.56 -3.14
C GLU A 132 -12.47 -3.01 -1.99
N TYR A 133 -11.96 -3.05 -0.76
CA TYR A 133 -12.64 -2.57 0.45
C TYR A 133 -11.71 -1.73 1.31
N ILE A 134 -12.20 -0.64 1.90
CA ILE A 134 -11.37 0.32 2.66
C ILE A 134 -12.21 1.16 3.63
N ASP A 135 -11.76 1.28 4.88
CA ASP A 135 -12.37 2.16 5.86
C ASP A 135 -11.59 3.48 6.02
N LEU A 136 -11.98 4.48 5.20
CA LEU A 136 -11.41 5.84 5.24
C LEU A 136 -11.88 6.67 6.45
N ALA A 137 -12.98 6.29 7.10
CA ALA A 137 -13.56 7.07 8.20
C ALA A 137 -12.72 7.01 9.48
N ARG A 138 -11.72 6.13 9.54
CA ARG A 138 -10.79 6.00 10.67
C ARG A 138 -9.72 7.07 10.74
N TYR A 139 -9.52 7.86 9.69
CA TYR A 139 -8.60 9.01 9.73
C TYR A 139 -8.92 9.90 10.96
N PRO A 140 -7.93 10.34 11.75
CA PRO A 140 -6.48 10.32 11.48
C PRO A 140 -5.74 9.03 11.92
N LYS A 141 -6.45 7.99 12.36
CA LYS A 141 -5.84 6.66 12.58
C LYS A 141 -5.56 5.96 11.25
N HIS A 142 -4.91 4.80 11.31
CA HIS A 142 -4.71 3.97 10.13
C HIS A 142 -6.06 3.49 9.56
N CYS A 143 -6.19 3.58 8.24
CA CYS A 143 -7.35 3.18 7.46
C CYS A 143 -7.07 1.79 6.85
N PRO A 144 -7.68 0.71 7.38
CA PRO A 144 -7.50 -0.64 6.87
C PRO A 144 -8.14 -0.81 5.50
N PHE A 145 -7.54 -1.66 4.67
CA PHE A 145 -8.06 -2.04 3.37
C PHE A 145 -7.78 -3.51 3.05
N THR A 146 -8.61 -4.08 2.18
CA THR A 146 -8.38 -5.37 1.55
C THR A 146 -8.60 -5.30 0.04
N GLY A 147 -8.02 -6.25 -0.68
CA GLY A 147 -8.25 -6.40 -2.11
C GLY A 147 -7.57 -7.63 -2.72
N CYS A 148 -7.51 -7.69 -4.05
CA CYS A 148 -7.07 -8.87 -4.80
C CYS A 148 -7.79 -10.16 -4.36
N GLY A 149 -9.12 -10.11 -4.20
CA GLY A 149 -9.90 -11.24 -3.72
C GLY A 149 -9.56 -11.68 -2.28
N GLY A 150 -9.14 -10.74 -1.43
CA GLY A 150 -8.76 -11.00 -0.04
C GLY A 150 -7.31 -11.47 0.17
N LEU A 151 -6.50 -11.53 -0.89
CA LEU A 151 -5.07 -11.88 -0.80
C LEU A 151 -4.19 -10.71 -0.38
N LEU A 152 -4.69 -9.49 -0.55
CA LEU A 152 -4.01 -8.27 -0.14
C LEU A 152 -4.74 -7.67 1.07
N GLY A 153 -4.01 -7.49 2.16
CA GLY A 153 -4.43 -6.71 3.32
C GLY A 153 -3.38 -5.65 3.64
N GLY A 154 -3.82 -4.43 3.97
CA GLY A 154 -2.91 -3.35 4.29
C GLY A 154 -3.59 -2.20 5.00
N VAL A 155 -2.79 -1.23 5.42
CA VAL A 155 -3.29 0.01 6.04
C VAL A 155 -2.76 1.23 5.30
N LEU A 156 -3.61 2.23 5.13
CA LEU A 156 -3.20 3.57 4.74
C LEU A 156 -3.05 4.43 5.99
N VAL A 157 -1.97 5.20 6.04
CA VAL A 157 -1.73 6.18 7.10
C VAL A 157 -1.85 7.56 6.48
N GLY A 158 -2.74 8.38 7.04
CA GLY A 158 -2.91 9.76 6.63
C GLY A 158 -1.77 10.65 7.11
N LEU A 159 -1.63 11.82 6.46
CA LEU A 159 -0.72 12.87 6.89
C LEU A 159 -1.43 13.67 7.98
N VAL A 160 -0.84 13.74 9.17
CA VAL A 160 -1.36 14.60 10.24
C VAL A 160 -1.07 16.05 9.85
N THR A 161 -2.13 16.83 9.65
CA THR A 161 -2.10 18.27 9.40
C THR A 161 -2.10 19.06 10.70
#